data_AF-A0A5S4YDK9-F1
#
_entry.id   AF-A0A5S4YDK9-F1
#
_cell.length_a   1.000
_cell.length_b   1.000
_cell.length_c   1.000
_cell.angle_alpha   90.00
_cell.angle_beta   90.00
_cell.angle_gamma   90.00
#
_symmetry.space_group_name_H-M   'P 1'
#
loop_
_entity.id
_entity.type
_entity.pdbx_description
1 polymer ?
#
loop_
_entity_poly.entity_id
_entity_poly.type
_entity_poly.pdbx_seq_one_letter_code
_entity_poly.pdbx_strand_id
1 'polypeptide(L)'
;MTTVQTNGADAPNHIIRFNPNDRRHFIGGSDARVIMGDDQDKLIRLWQEKRGEVAPEDLSDNLIVQLGTITEVLNRAWYQRSTGQTISDIQKRVRHPVHKWMAATLDGMVEQTGAVFEAKFMLPWAFTEEAAAEKHMAQLQHNMWVVAARSSVLSIITGGGKWAEIKIHADPLYQHLLLTAEKKFWRCVQNGEPPILFNIETPRPRLEAVKVVDMSTSNQWAELAATYLRTREAHGEHETTKADLKKLMPEDAKEATGHGLKAKRSKSGAVSFEAQAAEESHASV
;
A
#
# COMPACT_ATOMS: atom_id res chain seq x y z
N MET A 1 10.60 70.98 -20.98
CA MET A 1 11.41 69.83 -20.51
C MET A 1 10.89 69.47 -19.13
N THR A 2 10.09 68.42 -19.03
CA THR A 2 9.44 68.01 -17.79
C THR A 2 9.77 66.54 -17.60
N THR A 3 10.72 66.27 -16.71
CA THR A 3 11.20 64.93 -16.38
C THR A 3 10.19 64.22 -15.48
N VAL A 4 9.62 63.13 -16.00
CA VAL A 4 8.79 62.18 -15.23
C VAL A 4 9.73 61.37 -14.34
N GLN A 5 9.60 61.51 -13.02
CA GLN A 5 10.17 60.56 -12.05
C GLN A 5 9.16 59.43 -11.82
N THR A 6 9.48 58.23 -12.29
CA THR A 6 8.81 57.01 -11.85
C THR A 6 9.56 56.46 -10.64
N ASN A 7 8.95 56.59 -9.46
CA ASN A 7 9.38 55.91 -8.25
C ASN A 7 9.19 54.39 -8.42
N GLY A 8 10.26 53.69 -8.81
CA GLY A 8 10.34 52.25 -8.71
C GLY A 8 10.47 51.86 -7.24
N ALA A 9 9.35 51.52 -6.60
CA ALA A 9 9.38 50.80 -5.34
C ALA A 9 9.86 49.37 -5.65
N ASP A 10 11.14 49.11 -5.43
CA ASP A 10 11.68 47.74 -5.39
C ASP A 10 10.95 46.99 -4.27
N ALA A 11 10.04 46.10 -4.64
CA ALA A 11 9.51 45.11 -3.73
C ALA A 11 10.68 44.23 -3.25
N PRO A 12 10.82 43.94 -1.95
CA PRO A 12 11.81 43.01 -1.48
C PRO A 12 11.46 41.64 -2.06
N ASN A 13 12.17 41.24 -3.12
CA ASN A 13 12.26 39.85 -3.55
C ASN A 13 12.93 39.07 -2.41
N HIS A 14 12.13 38.72 -1.40
CA HIS A 14 12.50 37.66 -0.48
C HIS A 14 12.55 36.38 -1.29
N ILE A 15 13.72 36.11 -1.86
CA ILE A 15 14.10 34.75 -2.24
C ILE A 15 14.11 33.98 -0.92
N ILE A 16 12.98 33.35 -0.59
CA ILE A 16 12.92 32.37 0.49
C ILE A 16 13.87 31.26 0.06
N ARG A 17 15.10 31.31 0.57
CA ARG A 17 16.07 30.23 0.43
C ARG A 17 15.48 29.02 1.16
N PHE A 18 14.85 28.13 0.41
CA PHE A 18 14.48 26.83 0.96
C PHE A 18 15.78 26.11 1.33
N ASN A 19 15.98 25.87 2.63
CA ASN A 19 16.97 24.90 3.05
C ASN A 19 16.54 23.54 2.46
N PRO A 20 17.39 22.87 1.66
CA PRO A 20 17.09 21.54 1.14
C PRO A 20 16.76 20.54 2.26
N ASN A 21 17.14 20.80 3.50
CA ASN A 21 16.80 19.94 4.64
C ASN A 21 15.48 20.34 5.34
N ASP A 22 14.82 21.44 4.95
CA ASP A 22 13.56 21.85 5.56
C ASP A 22 12.39 21.02 5.01
N ARG A 23 12.20 19.86 5.63
CA ARG A 23 11.14 18.89 5.35
C ARG A 23 9.82 19.22 6.07
N ARG A 24 9.75 20.31 6.84
CA ARG A 24 8.56 20.64 7.65
C ARG A 24 7.38 21.08 6.79
N HIS A 25 7.68 21.65 5.62
CA HIS A 25 6.71 22.32 4.77
C HIS A 25 6.04 21.41 3.72
N PHE A 26 6.26 20.10 3.80
CA PHE A 26 5.63 19.12 2.93
C PHE A 26 5.59 17.74 3.61
N ILE A 27 4.74 16.85 3.09
CA ILE A 27 4.70 15.43 3.35
C ILE A 27 5.55 14.75 2.28
N GLY A 28 6.54 13.98 2.74
CA GLY A 28 7.41 13.15 1.90
C GLY A 28 7.01 11.69 1.89
N GLY A 29 7.54 10.91 0.93
CA GLY A 29 7.25 9.47 0.84
C GLY A 29 7.55 8.67 2.12
N SER A 30 8.60 9.01 2.88
CA SER A 30 8.84 8.35 4.17
C SER A 30 7.82 8.72 5.24
N ASP A 31 7.24 9.92 5.15
CA ASP A 31 6.22 10.43 6.07
C ASP A 31 4.89 9.71 5.78
N ALA A 32 4.60 9.44 4.51
CA ALA A 32 3.47 8.62 4.07
C ALA A 32 3.40 7.28 4.80
N ARG A 33 4.57 6.65 5.03
CA ARG A 33 4.68 5.39 5.79
C ARG A 33 4.24 5.52 7.24
N VAL A 34 4.55 6.66 7.88
CA VAL A 34 4.14 6.93 9.26
C VAL A 34 2.65 7.26 9.31
N ILE A 35 2.16 8.07 8.36
CA ILE A 35 0.75 8.48 8.27
C ILE A 35 -0.18 7.28 8.03
N MET A 36 0.25 6.34 7.19
CA MET A 36 -0.49 5.12 6.87
C MET A 36 -0.22 3.97 7.85
N GLY A 37 0.66 4.17 8.84
CA GLY A 37 1.02 3.15 9.83
C GLY A 37 -0.01 3.03 10.95
N ASP A 38 0.34 2.21 11.93
CA ASP A 38 -0.45 1.85 13.12
C ASP A 38 0.15 2.36 14.44
N ASP A 39 1.24 3.13 14.37
CA ASP A 39 1.97 3.65 15.52
C ASP A 39 1.55 5.10 15.82
N GLN A 40 0.66 5.26 16.80
CA GLN A 40 0.12 6.57 17.20
C GLN A 40 1.23 7.50 17.72
N ASP A 41 2.25 7.00 18.41
CA ASP A 41 3.33 7.82 18.95
C ASP A 41 4.21 8.38 17.84
N LYS A 42 4.56 7.56 16.83
CA LYS A 42 5.25 8.03 15.63
C LYS A 42 4.43 9.05 14.85
N LEU A 43 3.11 8.86 14.74
CA LEU A 43 2.21 9.79 14.06
C LEU A 43 2.18 11.16 14.76
N ILE A 44 2.04 11.17 16.08
CA ILE A 44 2.07 12.39 16.89
C ILE A 44 3.44 13.08 16.79
N ARG A 45 4.54 12.31 16.88
CA ARG A 45 5.88 12.87 16.73
C ARG A 45 6.09 13.52 15.37
N LEU A 46 5.72 12.85 14.28
CA LEU A 46 5.79 13.43 12.94
C LEU A 46 4.98 14.74 12.86
N TRP A 47 3.80 14.80 13.46
CA TRP A 47 2.98 16.01 13.49
C TRP A 47 3.67 17.15 14.24
N GLN A 48 4.28 16.89 15.40
CA GLN A 48 5.07 17.87 16.16
C GLN A 48 6.29 18.35 15.34
N GLU A 49 6.98 17.45 14.64
CA GLU A 49 8.12 17.79 13.76
C GLU A 49 7.68 18.71 12.62
N LYS A 50 6.55 18.41 11.95
CA LYS A 50 6.00 19.27 10.89
C LYS A 50 5.59 20.65 11.39
N ARG A 51 5.15 20.75 12.64
CA ARG A 51 4.82 22.02 13.30
C ARG A 51 6.04 22.77 13.86
N GLY A 52 7.21 22.13 13.86
CA GLY A 52 8.43 22.69 14.43
C GLY A 52 8.42 22.76 15.96
N GLU A 53 7.54 21.99 16.62
CA GLU A 53 7.44 21.91 18.08
C GLU A 53 8.53 21.01 18.66
N VAL A 54 8.98 20.02 17.89
CA VAL A 54 10.14 19.18 18.19
C VAL A 54 11.10 19.19 17.01
N ALA A 55 12.40 19.08 17.31
CA ALA A 55 13.41 18.90 16.27
C ALA A 55 13.30 17.49 15.66
N PRO A 56 13.67 17.32 14.37
CA PRO A 56 13.81 15.99 13.79
C PRO A 56 14.75 15.12 14.62
N GLU A 57 14.46 13.82 14.67
CA GLU A 57 15.36 12.86 15.32
C GLU A 57 16.75 12.88 14.69
N ASP A 58 17.79 12.95 15.53
CA ASP A 58 19.15 12.72 15.08
C ASP A 58 19.40 11.23 14.95
N LEU A 59 19.66 10.79 13.72
CA LEU A 59 19.90 9.39 13.36
C LEU A 59 21.36 9.16 12.93
N SER A 60 22.27 10.11 13.21
CA SER A 60 23.70 9.99 12.88
C SER A 60 24.33 8.73 13.48
N ASP A 61 23.96 8.41 14.72
CA ASP A 61 24.53 7.27 15.47
C ASP A 61 23.71 5.98 15.29
N ASN A 62 22.66 6.01 14.46
CA ASN A 62 21.88 4.83 14.14
C ASN A 62 22.54 4.05 12.99
N LEU A 63 23.28 3.00 13.33
CA LEU A 63 24.01 2.17 12.37
C LEU A 63 23.16 1.66 11.20
N ILE A 64 21.90 1.29 11.44
CA ILE A 64 21.01 0.79 10.37
C ILE A 64 20.65 1.89 9.37
N VAL A 65 20.43 3.12 9.85
CA VAL A 65 20.20 4.29 9.00
C VAL A 65 21.45 4.64 8.20
N GLN A 66 22.62 4.59 8.81
CA GLN A 66 23.89 4.84 8.14
C GLN A 66 24.18 3.77 7.06
N LEU A 67 23.94 2.49 7.36
CA LEU A 67 24.02 1.42 6.36
C LEU A 67 23.07 1.66 5.19
N GLY A 68 21.82 2.05 5.45
CA GLY A 68 20.87 2.41 4.40
C GLY A 68 21.39 3.52 3.49
N THR A 69 21.96 4.56 4.08
CA THR A 69 22.50 5.73 3.35
C THR A 69 23.70 5.33 2.49
N ILE A 70 24.68 4.61 3.05
CA ILE A 70 25.90 4.22 2.32
C ILE A 70 25.58 3.20 1.23
N THR A 71 24.68 2.25 1.51
CA THR A 71 24.34 1.19 0.56
C THR A 71 23.47 1.68 -0.59
N GLU A 72 22.85 2.86 -0.53
CA GLU A 72 22.05 3.41 -1.64
C GLU A 72 22.86 3.47 -2.96
N VAL A 73 24.10 3.96 -2.90
CA VAL A 73 24.99 4.06 -4.07
C VAL A 73 25.34 2.68 -4.62
N LEU A 74 25.66 1.74 -3.74
CA LEU A 74 25.93 0.34 -4.12
C LEU A 74 24.69 -0.30 -4.75
N ASN A 75 23.52 -0.08 -4.15
CA ASN A 75 22.25 -0.65 -4.58
C ASN A 75 21.87 -0.16 -5.98
N ARG A 76 21.98 1.15 -6.24
CA ARG A 76 21.81 1.73 -7.58
C ARG A 76 22.79 1.13 -8.59
N ALA A 77 24.08 1.08 -8.26
CA ALA A 77 25.09 0.52 -9.16
C ALA A 77 24.82 -0.96 -9.49
N TRP A 78 24.41 -1.74 -8.48
CA TRP A 78 24.07 -3.15 -8.64
C TRP A 78 22.82 -3.36 -9.51
N TYR A 79 21.78 -2.55 -9.30
CA TYR A 79 20.57 -2.55 -10.12
C TYR A 79 20.89 -2.30 -11.60
N GLN A 80 21.63 -1.22 -11.91
CA GLN A 80 21.97 -0.88 -13.28
C GLN A 80 22.81 -1.98 -13.95
N ARG A 81 23.77 -2.55 -13.23
CA ARG A 81 24.59 -3.66 -13.74
C ARG A 81 23.77 -4.92 -14.01
N SER A 82 22.82 -5.24 -13.13
CA SER A 82 22.05 -6.48 -13.20
C SER A 82 20.95 -6.43 -14.26
N THR A 83 20.35 -5.25 -14.47
CA THR A 83 19.21 -5.07 -15.38
C THR A 83 19.59 -4.43 -16.72
N GLY A 84 20.75 -3.79 -16.81
CA GLY A 84 21.15 -2.97 -17.96
C GLY A 84 20.39 -1.64 -18.08
N GLN A 85 19.56 -1.28 -17.08
CA GLN A 85 18.78 -0.05 -17.08
C GLN A 85 19.57 1.11 -16.43
N THR A 86 19.21 2.34 -16.79
CA THR A 86 19.90 3.56 -16.32
C THR A 86 19.05 4.25 -15.26
N ILE A 87 19.68 4.68 -14.18
CA ILE A 87 19.06 5.49 -13.13
C ILE A 87 19.48 6.95 -13.30
N SER A 88 18.47 7.81 -13.48
CA SER A 88 18.57 9.27 -13.55
C SER A 88 17.88 9.92 -12.35
N ASP A 89 17.82 11.26 -12.31
CA ASP A 89 17.08 12.03 -11.29
C ASP A 89 17.43 11.63 -9.83
N ILE A 90 18.71 11.28 -9.62
CA ILE A 90 19.24 10.80 -8.34
C ILE A 90 19.12 11.88 -7.27
N GLN A 91 18.53 11.52 -6.12
CA GLN A 91 18.29 12.41 -4.98
C GLN A 91 17.54 13.70 -5.35
N LYS A 92 16.82 13.69 -6.48
CA LYS A 92 16.05 14.83 -6.96
C LYS A 92 14.80 14.97 -6.11
N ARG A 93 14.57 16.18 -5.60
CA ARG A 93 13.32 16.54 -4.94
C ARG A 93 12.33 17.12 -5.93
N VAL A 94 11.14 16.52 -5.99
CA VAL A 94 10.03 16.95 -6.84
C VAL A 94 8.84 17.32 -5.96
N ARG A 95 8.20 18.46 -6.21
CA ARG A 95 6.92 18.81 -5.58
C ARG A 95 5.78 18.41 -6.51
N HIS A 96 4.67 17.95 -5.92
CA HIS A 96 3.48 17.65 -6.70
C HIS A 96 2.94 18.94 -7.35
N PRO A 97 2.54 18.93 -8.64
CA PRO A 97 2.15 20.13 -9.37
C PRO A 97 0.93 20.85 -8.77
N VAL A 98 -0.06 20.08 -8.29
CA VAL A 98 -1.29 20.58 -7.67
C VAL A 98 -1.19 20.66 -6.13
N HIS A 99 -0.94 19.54 -5.45
CA HIS A 99 -0.83 19.47 -3.99
C HIS A 99 0.53 19.99 -3.48
N LYS A 100 0.62 21.29 -3.22
CA LYS A 100 1.89 21.95 -2.80
C LYS A 100 2.48 21.42 -1.49
N TRP A 101 1.68 20.74 -0.67
CA TRP A 101 2.07 20.08 0.55
C TRP A 101 2.63 18.67 0.34
N MET A 102 2.67 18.13 -0.88
CA MET A 102 3.32 16.85 -1.20
C MET A 102 4.64 17.05 -1.95
N ALA A 103 5.66 16.27 -1.60
CA ALA A 103 6.89 16.20 -2.36
C ALA A 103 7.54 14.82 -2.22
N ALA A 104 8.34 14.42 -3.21
CA ALA A 104 9.14 13.20 -3.15
C ALA A 104 10.61 13.57 -3.29
N THR A 105 11.47 12.96 -2.48
CA THR A 105 12.91 12.90 -2.74
C THR A 105 13.16 11.50 -3.28
N LEU A 106 13.56 11.40 -4.54
CA LEU A 106 13.69 10.13 -5.26
C LEU A 106 15.11 9.59 -5.12
N ASP A 107 15.28 8.31 -4.82
CA ASP A 107 16.59 7.67 -4.92
C ASP A 107 17.05 7.59 -6.40
N GLY A 108 16.07 7.56 -7.32
CA GLY A 108 16.24 7.88 -8.74
C GLY A 108 14.99 7.58 -9.58
N MET A 109 15.14 7.69 -10.89
CA MET A 109 14.15 7.30 -11.90
C MET A 109 14.81 6.40 -12.94
N VAL A 110 14.16 5.29 -13.27
CA VAL A 110 14.58 4.41 -14.36
C VAL A 110 14.30 5.10 -15.69
N GLU A 111 15.32 5.47 -16.45
CA GLU A 111 15.18 6.26 -17.68
C GLU A 111 14.29 5.58 -18.73
N GLN A 112 14.48 4.27 -18.92
CA GLN A 112 13.82 3.51 -19.97
C GLN A 112 12.33 3.29 -19.73
N THR A 113 11.90 3.26 -18.47
CA THR A 113 10.52 2.90 -18.08
C THR A 113 9.77 4.06 -17.43
N GLY A 114 10.47 5.09 -16.97
CA GLY A 114 9.91 6.14 -16.12
C GLY A 114 9.48 5.63 -14.74
N ALA A 115 9.96 4.45 -14.31
CA ALA A 115 9.66 3.93 -12.98
C ALA A 115 10.43 4.67 -11.90
N VAL A 116 9.80 4.90 -10.75
CA VAL A 116 10.51 5.39 -9.55
C VAL A 116 11.47 4.30 -9.07
N PHE A 117 12.73 4.64 -8.87
CA PHE A 117 13.71 3.75 -8.23
C PHE A 117 13.79 4.09 -6.74
N GLU A 118 13.63 3.09 -5.88
CA GLU A 118 13.76 3.21 -4.43
C GLU A 118 14.73 2.13 -3.92
N ALA A 119 15.80 2.55 -3.25
CA ALA A 119 16.80 1.66 -2.70
C ALA A 119 16.56 1.45 -1.19
N LYS A 120 16.68 0.22 -0.72
CA LYS A 120 16.60 -0.11 0.70
C LYS A 120 17.66 -1.10 1.15
N PHE A 121 18.06 -0.93 2.40
CA PHE A 121 18.82 -1.92 3.15
C PHE A 121 17.90 -2.65 4.13
N MET A 122 18.00 -3.98 4.20
CA MET A 122 17.23 -4.79 5.16
C MET A 122 18.10 -5.83 5.84
N LEU A 123 17.76 -6.14 7.10
CA LEU A 123 18.44 -7.21 7.84
C LEU A 123 17.89 -8.58 7.38
N PRO A 124 18.74 -9.62 7.22
CA PRO A 124 18.35 -10.87 6.58
C PRO A 124 17.19 -11.60 7.26
N TRP A 125 17.15 -11.60 8.59
CA TRP A 125 16.15 -12.31 9.39
C TRP A 125 14.75 -11.67 9.34
N ALA A 126 14.64 -10.46 8.82
CA ALA A 126 13.38 -9.73 8.67
C ALA A 126 12.96 -9.56 7.21
N PHE A 127 13.60 -10.28 6.27
CA PHE A 127 13.42 -10.07 4.84
C PHE A 127 12.59 -11.16 4.17
N THR A 128 11.41 -10.78 3.70
CA THR A 128 10.75 -11.39 2.55
C THR A 128 10.39 -10.29 1.55
N GLU A 129 10.18 -10.65 0.29
CA GLU A 129 9.81 -9.67 -0.74
C GLU A 129 8.42 -9.08 -0.48
N GLU A 130 7.48 -9.91 -0.01
CA GLU A 130 6.14 -9.49 0.41
C GLU A 130 6.21 -8.47 1.55
N ALA A 131 6.94 -8.79 2.62
CA ALA A 131 7.03 -7.92 3.79
C ALA A 131 7.75 -6.61 3.47
N ALA A 132 8.75 -6.65 2.59
CA ALA A 132 9.43 -5.45 2.14
C ALA A 132 8.52 -4.55 1.29
N ALA A 133 7.78 -5.13 0.33
CA ALA A 133 6.84 -4.41 -0.49
C ALA A 133 5.70 -3.80 0.35
N GLU A 134 5.15 -4.56 1.31
CA GLU A 134 4.13 -4.08 2.23
C GLU A 134 4.66 -2.90 3.08
N LYS A 135 5.83 -3.06 3.72
CA LYS A 135 6.47 -2.02 4.54
C LYS A 135 6.72 -0.71 3.79
N HIS A 136 7.00 -0.78 2.49
CA HIS A 136 7.33 0.38 1.67
C HIS A 136 6.19 0.84 0.76
N MET A 137 5.03 0.18 0.77
CA MET A 137 3.93 0.45 -0.15
C MET A 137 3.47 1.91 -0.12
N ALA A 138 3.22 2.47 1.07
CA ALA A 138 2.82 3.87 1.24
C ALA A 138 3.83 4.84 0.60
N GLN A 139 5.12 4.62 0.86
CA GLN A 139 6.18 5.45 0.29
C GLN A 139 6.25 5.35 -1.23
N LEU A 140 6.19 4.13 -1.77
CA LEU A 140 6.27 3.89 -3.21
C LEU A 140 5.07 4.49 -3.95
N GLN A 141 3.87 4.33 -3.40
CA GLN A 141 2.64 4.87 -3.96
C GLN A 141 2.59 6.40 -3.88
N HIS A 142 3.07 6.99 -2.77
CA HIS A 142 3.26 8.43 -2.64
C HIS A 142 4.23 8.96 -3.70
N ASN A 143 5.42 8.38 -3.81
CA ASN A 143 6.45 8.84 -4.75
C ASN A 143 5.93 8.76 -6.19
N MET A 144 5.28 7.64 -6.56
CA MET A 144 4.63 7.49 -7.87
C MET A 144 3.57 8.56 -8.13
N TRP A 145 2.75 8.89 -7.13
CA TRP A 145 1.74 9.94 -7.25
C TRP A 145 2.34 11.33 -7.47
N VAL A 146 3.39 11.68 -6.71
CA VAL A 146 4.06 12.99 -6.83
C VAL A 146 4.60 13.25 -8.24
N VAL A 147 5.16 12.22 -8.87
CA VAL A 147 5.83 12.34 -10.18
C VAL A 147 5.01 11.79 -11.35
N ALA A 148 3.76 11.39 -11.10
CA ALA A 148 2.87 10.76 -12.08
C ALA A 148 3.48 9.50 -12.75
N ALA A 149 4.26 8.72 -12.00
CA ALA A 149 4.79 7.44 -12.47
C ALA A 149 3.76 6.30 -12.35
N ARG A 150 3.82 5.33 -13.26
CA ARG A 150 2.92 4.17 -13.31
C ARG A 150 3.44 2.95 -12.54
N SER A 151 4.72 2.96 -12.19
CA SER A 151 5.38 1.89 -11.47
C SER A 151 6.57 2.41 -10.68
N SER A 152 6.98 1.62 -9.70
CA SER A 152 8.22 1.77 -8.97
C SER A 152 8.97 0.44 -8.97
N VAL A 153 10.29 0.53 -8.79
CA VAL A 153 11.17 -0.59 -8.53
C VAL A 153 11.76 -0.37 -7.14
N LEU A 154 11.45 -1.31 -6.24
CA LEU A 154 12.06 -1.40 -4.92
C LEU A 154 13.26 -2.35 -5.04
N SER A 155 14.46 -1.79 -4.95
CA SER A 155 15.72 -2.53 -5.01
C SER A 155 16.30 -2.69 -3.62
N ILE A 156 16.52 -3.93 -3.19
CA ILE A 156 16.87 -4.24 -1.81
C ILE A 156 18.20 -4.97 -1.76
N ILE A 157 19.13 -4.45 -0.95
CA ILE A 157 20.32 -5.18 -0.52
C ILE A 157 20.11 -5.60 0.93
N THR A 158 20.30 -6.88 1.21
CA THR A 158 20.26 -7.40 2.58
C THR A 158 21.66 -7.46 3.18
N GLY A 159 21.74 -7.40 4.52
CA GLY A 159 23.02 -7.59 5.24
C GLY A 159 23.71 -8.95 5.00
N GLY A 160 23.00 -9.93 4.43
CA GLY A 160 23.52 -11.26 4.10
C GLY A 160 24.02 -11.37 2.65
N GLY A 161 24.12 -10.25 1.92
CA GLY A 161 24.59 -10.24 0.54
C GLY A 161 23.56 -10.66 -0.52
N LYS A 162 22.30 -10.89 -0.12
CA LYS A 162 21.20 -11.10 -1.08
C LYS A 162 20.73 -9.75 -1.64
N TRP A 163 20.55 -9.69 -2.95
CA TRP A 163 19.86 -8.61 -3.65
C TRP A 163 18.50 -9.09 -4.15
N ALA A 164 17.48 -8.22 -4.10
CA ALA A 164 16.15 -8.47 -4.62
C ALA A 164 15.61 -7.23 -5.35
N GLU A 165 14.92 -7.47 -6.46
CA GLU A 165 14.19 -6.47 -7.22
C GLU A 165 12.69 -6.75 -7.10
N ILE A 166 11.92 -5.76 -6.66
CA ILE A 166 10.47 -5.88 -6.53
C ILE A 166 9.82 -4.76 -7.32
N LYS A 167 9.07 -5.13 -8.35
CA LYS A 167 8.31 -4.18 -9.16
C LYS A 167 6.92 -3.98 -8.56
N ILE A 168 6.55 -2.71 -8.35
CA ILE A 168 5.23 -2.33 -7.84
C ILE A 168 4.56 -1.40 -8.84
N HIS A 169 3.27 -1.62 -9.08
CA HIS A 169 2.46 -0.77 -9.94
C HIS A 169 1.68 0.25 -9.12
N ALA A 170 1.43 1.43 -9.70
CA ALA A 170 0.53 2.40 -9.12
C ALA A 170 -0.85 1.75 -8.88
N ASP A 171 -1.38 1.91 -7.67
CA ASP A 171 -2.70 1.42 -7.27
C ASP A 171 -3.61 2.62 -7.04
N PRO A 172 -4.52 2.94 -7.98
CA PRO A 172 -5.39 4.11 -7.86
C PRO A 172 -6.29 4.11 -6.63
N LEU A 173 -6.74 2.94 -6.16
CA LEU A 173 -7.59 2.84 -4.98
C LEU A 173 -6.79 3.15 -3.73
N TYR A 174 -5.60 2.57 -3.62
CA TYR A 174 -4.73 2.86 -2.48
C TYR A 174 -4.19 4.29 -2.50
N GLN A 175 -3.83 4.83 -3.66
CA GLN A 175 -3.41 6.23 -3.81
C GLN A 175 -4.51 7.21 -3.40
N HIS A 176 -5.78 6.90 -3.71
CA HIS A 176 -6.92 7.72 -3.25
C HIS A 176 -7.03 7.73 -1.72
N LEU A 177 -6.89 6.57 -1.09
CA LEU A 177 -6.91 6.43 0.37
C LEU A 177 -5.72 7.15 1.02
N LEU A 178 -4.52 6.95 0.48
CA LEU A 178 -3.28 7.61 0.90
C LEU A 178 -3.40 9.13 0.83
N LEU A 179 -3.88 9.67 -0.30
CA LEU A 179 -4.09 11.11 -0.46
C LEU A 179 -5.09 11.66 0.55
N THR A 180 -6.14 10.88 0.87
CA THR A 180 -7.13 11.26 1.89
C THR A 180 -6.52 11.33 3.28
N ALA A 181 -5.74 10.31 3.65
CA ALA A 181 -5.05 10.24 4.95
C ALA A 181 -4.02 11.38 5.09
N GLU A 182 -3.18 11.57 4.09
CA GLU A 182 -2.15 12.64 4.10
C GLU A 182 -2.77 14.04 4.12
N LYS A 183 -3.85 14.27 3.37
CA LYS A 183 -4.57 15.55 3.40
C LYS A 183 -5.19 15.82 4.77
N LYS A 184 -5.76 14.80 5.42
CA LYS A 184 -6.28 14.91 6.79
C LYS A 184 -5.16 15.22 7.77
N PHE A 185 -4.04 14.50 7.68
CA PHE A 185 -2.85 14.75 8.51
C PHE A 185 -2.30 16.17 8.28
N TRP A 186 -2.20 16.63 7.04
CA TRP A 186 -1.72 17.98 6.74
C TRP A 186 -2.64 19.06 7.33
N ARG A 187 -3.96 18.82 7.33
CA ARG A 187 -4.91 19.72 8.00
C ARG A 187 -4.65 19.78 9.51
N CYS A 188 -4.38 18.65 10.15
CA CYS A 188 -3.97 18.56 11.57
C CYS A 188 -2.69 19.37 11.85
N VAL A 189 -1.69 19.31 10.96
CA VAL A 189 -0.49 20.13 11.05
C VAL A 189 -0.84 21.61 11.03
N GLN A 190 -1.72 22.03 10.10
CA GLN A 190 -2.10 23.43 9.90
C GLN A 190 -2.96 24.01 11.02
N ASN A 191 -3.93 23.25 11.55
CA ASN A 191 -4.86 23.74 12.57
C ASN A 191 -4.41 23.45 14.02
N GLY A 192 -3.46 22.54 14.21
CA GLY A 192 -2.96 22.15 15.54
C GLY A 192 -3.82 21.16 16.30
N GLU A 193 -4.79 20.55 15.64
CA GLU A 193 -5.48 19.38 16.21
C GLU A 193 -4.57 18.15 16.08
N PRO A 194 -4.38 17.36 17.15
CA PRO A 194 -3.61 16.13 17.08
C PRO A 194 -4.21 15.15 16.06
N PRO A 195 -3.40 14.51 15.21
CA PRO A 195 -3.88 13.49 14.29
C PRO A 195 -4.24 12.19 15.03
N ILE A 196 -5.17 11.45 14.44
CA ILE A 196 -5.54 10.08 14.84
C ILE A 196 -5.17 9.12 13.72
N LEU A 197 -4.83 7.88 14.09
CA LEU A 197 -4.58 6.81 13.12
C LEU A 197 -5.70 6.70 12.09
N PHE A 198 -5.33 6.50 10.83
CA PHE A 198 -6.28 6.34 9.74
C PHE A 198 -6.76 4.89 9.57
N ASN A 199 -5.99 3.90 10.06
CA ASN A 199 -6.33 2.47 10.11
C ASN A 199 -6.78 1.87 8.76
N ILE A 200 -5.87 1.82 7.78
CA ILE A 200 -6.10 1.10 6.52
C ILE A 200 -5.15 -0.09 6.42
N GLU A 201 -5.66 -1.23 5.98
CA GLU A 201 -4.84 -2.37 5.59
C GLU A 201 -4.04 -2.08 4.31
N THR A 202 -2.73 -2.29 4.37
CA THR A 202 -1.88 -2.20 3.19
C THR A 202 -2.30 -3.26 2.16
N PRO A 203 -2.54 -2.90 0.89
CA PRO A 203 -2.90 -3.87 -0.12
C PRO A 203 -1.76 -4.87 -0.30
N ARG A 204 -2.11 -6.15 -0.38
CA ARG A 204 -1.12 -7.19 -0.59
C ARG A 204 -0.42 -6.97 -1.94
N PRO A 205 0.92 -6.95 -1.97
CA PRO A 205 1.67 -6.87 -3.21
C PRO A 205 1.23 -7.99 -4.16
N ARG A 206 0.88 -7.67 -5.40
CA ARG A 206 0.69 -8.68 -6.44
C ARG A 206 2.05 -9.09 -6.96
N LEU A 207 2.66 -10.07 -6.32
CA LEU A 207 3.89 -10.69 -6.83
C LEU A 207 3.56 -11.57 -8.04
N GLU A 208 4.49 -11.64 -9.00
CA GLU A 208 4.38 -12.57 -10.11
C GLU A 208 4.43 -14.02 -9.59
N ALA A 209 3.40 -14.82 -9.91
CA ALA A 209 3.28 -16.20 -9.48
C ALA A 209 4.16 -17.14 -10.32
N VAL A 210 5.48 -16.99 -10.23
CA VAL A 210 6.47 -17.79 -11.00
C VAL A 210 7.02 -18.99 -10.23
N LYS A 211 6.89 -19.01 -8.90
CA LYS A 211 7.50 -20.05 -8.05
C LYS A 211 6.59 -21.28 -7.92
N VAL A 212 7.10 -22.44 -8.29
CA VAL A 212 6.52 -23.74 -7.93
C VAL A 212 7.10 -24.18 -6.59
N VAL A 213 6.25 -24.56 -5.64
CA VAL A 213 6.65 -24.94 -4.28
C VAL A 213 6.12 -26.34 -3.96
N ASP A 214 6.99 -27.22 -3.50
CA ASP A 214 6.58 -28.47 -2.86
C ASP A 214 6.22 -28.21 -1.40
N MET A 215 4.95 -28.42 -1.06
CA MET A 215 4.40 -28.20 0.27
C MET A 215 4.41 -29.46 1.15
N SER A 216 5.07 -30.54 0.69
CA SER A 216 5.18 -31.83 1.41
C SER A 216 5.69 -31.72 2.86
N THR A 217 6.46 -30.67 3.17
CA THR A 217 7.01 -30.42 4.50
C THR A 217 6.12 -29.57 5.41
N SER A 218 5.00 -29.02 4.91
CA SER A 218 4.09 -28.18 5.68
C SER A 218 2.97 -29.01 6.32
N ASN A 219 3.04 -29.18 7.64
CA ASN A 219 2.02 -29.91 8.40
C ASN A 219 0.61 -29.29 8.25
N GLN A 220 0.52 -27.97 8.28
CA GLN A 220 -0.76 -27.27 8.11
C GLN A 220 -1.33 -27.47 6.70
N TRP A 221 -0.46 -27.46 5.68
CA TRP A 221 -0.89 -27.77 4.31
C TRP A 221 -1.41 -29.21 4.21
N ALA A 222 -0.71 -30.17 4.80
CA ALA A 222 -1.12 -31.58 4.79
C ALA A 222 -2.51 -31.79 5.43
N GLU A 223 -2.77 -31.18 6.59
CA GLU A 223 -4.06 -31.26 7.28
C GLU A 223 -5.21 -30.65 6.45
N LEU A 224 -4.99 -29.44 5.93
CA LEU A 224 -5.99 -28.75 5.11
C LEU A 224 -6.22 -29.47 3.78
N ALA A 225 -5.17 -29.99 3.14
CA ALA A 225 -5.27 -30.77 1.91
C ALA A 225 -6.08 -32.06 2.14
N ALA A 226 -5.85 -32.77 3.24
CA ALA A 226 -6.62 -33.96 3.59
C ALA A 226 -8.12 -33.65 3.77
N THR A 227 -8.44 -32.53 4.43
CA THR A 227 -9.82 -32.08 4.60
C THR A 227 -10.45 -31.64 3.28
N TYR A 228 -9.72 -30.90 2.46
CA TYR A 228 -10.17 -30.49 1.13
C TYR A 228 -10.48 -31.69 0.23
N LEU A 229 -9.56 -32.66 0.15
CA LEU A 229 -9.74 -33.87 -0.65
C LEU A 229 -10.92 -34.70 -0.15
N ARG A 230 -11.05 -34.88 1.18
CA ARG A 230 -12.16 -35.63 1.79
C ARG A 230 -13.53 -34.99 1.52
N THR A 231 -13.60 -33.66 1.39
CA THR A 231 -14.87 -32.93 1.22
C THR A 231 -15.18 -32.59 -0.24
N ARG A 232 -14.25 -32.85 -1.18
CA ARG A 232 -14.38 -32.45 -2.59
C ARG A 232 -15.60 -33.04 -3.29
N GLU A 233 -15.85 -34.35 -3.12
CA GLU A 233 -16.97 -35.03 -3.78
C GLU A 233 -18.30 -34.55 -3.21
N ALA A 234 -18.46 -34.55 -1.89
CA ALA A 234 -19.66 -34.04 -1.22
C ALA A 234 -19.95 -32.57 -1.58
N HIS A 235 -18.92 -31.73 -1.71
CA HIS A 235 -19.09 -30.35 -2.17
C HIS A 235 -19.56 -30.29 -3.63
N GLY A 236 -19.00 -31.13 -4.51
CA GLY A 236 -19.41 -31.22 -5.91
C GLY A 236 -20.86 -31.67 -6.08
N GLU A 237 -21.27 -32.72 -5.36
CA GLU A 237 -22.66 -33.19 -5.32
C GLU A 237 -23.61 -32.14 -4.75
N HIS A 238 -23.19 -31.45 -3.68
CA HIS A 238 -23.95 -30.36 -3.09
C HIS A 238 -24.18 -29.22 -4.08
N GLU A 239 -23.15 -28.74 -4.78
CA GLU A 239 -23.28 -27.64 -5.74
C GLU A 239 -24.11 -28.05 -6.96
N THR A 240 -23.97 -29.29 -7.44
CA THR A 240 -24.80 -29.84 -8.53
C THR A 240 -26.27 -29.91 -8.12
N THR A 241 -26.55 -30.53 -6.97
CA THR A 241 -27.92 -30.68 -6.43
C THR A 241 -28.56 -29.32 -6.16
N LYS A 242 -27.78 -28.38 -5.60
CA LYS A 242 -28.22 -27.01 -5.34
C LYS A 242 -28.56 -26.26 -6.63
N ALA A 243 -27.81 -26.47 -7.72
CA ALA A 243 -28.13 -25.88 -9.01
C ALA A 243 -29.45 -26.45 -9.57
N ASP A 244 -29.67 -27.76 -9.43
CA ASP A 244 -30.92 -28.39 -9.89
C ASP A 244 -32.12 -27.98 -9.05
N LEU A 245 -31.98 -27.88 -7.73
CA LEU A 245 -33.02 -27.35 -6.84
C LEU A 245 -33.42 -25.92 -7.21
N LYS A 246 -32.47 -25.07 -7.66
CA LYS A 246 -32.80 -23.71 -8.13
C LYS A 246 -33.68 -23.74 -9.37
N LYS A 247 -33.48 -24.70 -10.29
CA LYS A 247 -34.29 -24.86 -11.50
C LYS A 247 -35.72 -25.31 -11.18
N LEU A 248 -35.91 -26.04 -10.09
CA LEU A 248 -37.23 -26.48 -9.62
C LEU A 248 -38.03 -25.38 -8.93
N MET A 249 -37.41 -24.28 -8.51
CA MET A 249 -38.11 -23.17 -7.86
C MET A 249 -38.95 -22.38 -8.88
N PRO A 250 -40.28 -22.32 -8.74
CA PRO A 250 -41.14 -21.57 -9.66
C PRO A 250 -40.72 -20.09 -9.75
N GLU A 251 -40.82 -19.50 -10.94
CA GLU A 251 -40.34 -18.14 -11.20
C GLU A 251 -41.09 -17.07 -10.39
N ASP A 252 -42.38 -17.28 -10.15
CA ASP A 252 -43.27 -16.42 -9.37
C ASP A 252 -43.21 -16.68 -7.86
N ALA A 253 -42.56 -17.77 -7.43
CA ALA A 253 -42.40 -18.09 -6.02
C ALA A 253 -41.34 -17.22 -5.36
N LYS A 254 -41.73 -16.53 -4.27
CA LYS A 254 -40.82 -15.85 -3.33
C LYS A 254 -40.13 -16.85 -2.39
N GLU A 255 -40.80 -17.94 -2.06
CA GLU A 255 -40.35 -18.98 -1.15
C GLU A 255 -40.89 -20.35 -1.57
N ALA A 256 -40.12 -21.41 -1.35
CA ALA A 256 -40.58 -22.79 -1.49
C ALA A 256 -40.04 -23.63 -0.32
N THR A 257 -40.86 -24.50 0.26
CA THR A 257 -40.50 -25.35 1.40
C THR A 257 -40.93 -26.79 1.18
N GLY A 258 -40.09 -27.75 1.57
CA GLY A 258 -40.42 -29.17 1.52
C GLY A 258 -39.20 -30.04 1.80
N HIS A 259 -39.43 -31.27 2.26
CA HIS A 259 -38.38 -32.26 2.52
C HIS A 259 -37.20 -31.74 3.37
N GLY A 260 -37.48 -30.91 4.39
CA GLY A 260 -36.46 -30.35 5.28
C GLY A 260 -35.64 -29.21 4.67
N LEU A 261 -36.09 -28.61 3.56
CA LEU A 261 -35.40 -27.53 2.87
C LEU A 261 -36.33 -26.34 2.62
N LYS A 262 -35.83 -25.13 2.84
CA LYS A 262 -36.49 -23.86 2.50
C LYS A 262 -35.66 -23.06 1.51
N ALA A 263 -36.22 -22.77 0.34
CA ALA A 263 -35.66 -21.90 -0.67
C ALA A 263 -36.27 -20.50 -0.59
N LYS A 264 -35.44 -19.45 -0.68
CA LYS A 264 -35.89 -18.04 -0.73
C LYS A 264 -35.33 -17.36 -1.98
N ARG A 265 -36.17 -16.58 -2.67
CA ARG A 265 -35.78 -15.74 -3.80
C ARG A 265 -35.63 -14.28 -3.34
N SER A 266 -34.49 -13.68 -3.62
CA SER A 266 -34.24 -12.25 -3.35
C SER A 266 -34.96 -11.35 -4.36
N LYS A 267 -35.01 -10.04 -4.08
CA LYS A 267 -35.50 -9.04 -5.05
C LYS A 267 -34.66 -8.98 -6.35
N SER A 268 -33.41 -9.44 -6.30
CA SER A 268 -32.53 -9.55 -7.47
C SER A 268 -32.63 -10.91 -8.18
N GLY A 269 -33.53 -11.79 -7.75
CA GLY A 269 -33.76 -13.10 -8.36
C GLY A 269 -32.85 -14.22 -7.85
N ALA A 270 -31.90 -13.93 -6.96
CA ALA A 270 -31.00 -14.94 -6.40
C ALA A 270 -31.75 -15.89 -5.45
N VAL A 271 -31.51 -17.20 -5.60
CA VAL A 271 -32.12 -18.23 -4.76
C VAL A 271 -31.10 -18.78 -3.77
N SER A 272 -31.47 -18.78 -2.48
CA SER A 272 -30.69 -19.35 -1.38
C SER A 272 -31.49 -20.44 -0.66
N PHE A 273 -30.79 -21.38 -0.02
CA PHE A 273 -31.41 -22.49 0.71
C PHE A 273 -31.01 -22.48 2.18
N GLU A 274 -31.96 -22.82 3.04
CA GLU A 274 -31.81 -23.02 4.48
C GLU A 274 -32.33 -24.43 4.81
N ALA A 275 -31.55 -25.22 5.56
CA ALA A 275 -32.02 -26.48 6.11
C ALA A 275 -33.04 -26.20 7.22
N GLN A 276 -34.16 -26.93 7.24
CA GLN A 276 -35.17 -26.88 8.29
C GLN A 276 -35.08 -28.15 9.13
N ALA A 277 -35.13 -28.00 10.46
CA ALA A 277 -35.27 -29.13 11.36
C ALA A 277 -36.64 -29.81 11.12
N ALA A 278 -36.68 -31.14 11.15
CA ALA A 278 -37.91 -31.89 10.97
C ALA A 278 -38.88 -31.61 12.13
N GLU A 279 -40.10 -31.15 11.82
CA GLU A 279 -41.22 -31.24 12.76
C GLU A 279 -41.73 -32.68 12.77
N GLU A 280 -41.67 -33.34 13.92
CA GLU A 280 -42.26 -34.67 14.12
C GLU A 280 -43.78 -34.59 13.92
N SER A 281 -44.27 -35.19 12.83
CA SER A 281 -45.70 -35.31 12.58
C SER A 281 -46.32 -36.30 13.58
N HIS A 282 -46.97 -35.80 14.63
CA HIS A 282 -47.92 -36.59 15.41
C HIS A 282 -49.11 -36.98 14.51
N ALA A 283 -49.10 -38.20 14.00
CA ALA A 283 -50.29 -38.81 13.42
C ALA A 283 -51.31 -39.06 14.54
N SER A 284 -52.48 -38.42 14.46
CA SER A 284 -53.66 -38.78 15.26
C SER A 284 -54.36 -39.94 14.55
N VAL A 285 -54.56 -41.05 15.26
CA VAL A 285 -55.40 -42.20 14.85
C VAL A 285 -56.87 -41.80 14.88
#